data_AF-A0A3B9FS22-F1
#
_entry.id   AF-A0A3B9FS22-F1
#
_cell.length_a   1.000
_cell.length_b   1.000
_cell.length_c   1.000
_cell.angle_alpha   90.00
_cell.angle_beta   90.00
_cell.angle_gamma   90.00
#
_symmetry.space_group_name_H-M   'P 1'
#
loop_
_entity.id
_entity.type
_entity.pdbx_description
1 polymer ?
#
loop_
_entity_poly.entity_id
_entity_poly.type
_entity_poly.pdbx_seq_one_letter_code
_entity_poly.pdbx_strand_id
1 'polypeptide(L)'
;QLNEWQVIYTPLGEAALNAFADFSWQKDSIQQGEPLHFRVAVDNVSAWDLDSMLIAFTIQDAANVLHPVPFERQDSIRAFERLTADITIDTKDIPPGASTLIVEVNPPFDQPEQYHFNNIGYLPLHVSGDLSDPNIDVTFDGVHILDGDIVSASPAIVIALKDENTFLALSDTSLMQVSVKYPDGSVVPFAYHDGTLIFYPAETAATNNTARIEMNPDFSQDGLYELWVNGADVSGNSSGDGVDYRIGFEVVNKPMVSNVLTYPNPFTTQTRFVFTLTGSEVPDYIKVQILTVSGKVIREVLAPELGPLHIGTNITEFAWDGTDKFGDPVGNGLYLYRVVFRLDGQSLEHFDTGTDQYFESGLGKMYLAR
;
A
#
# COMPACT_ATOMS: atom_id res chain seq x y z
N GLN A 1 8.08 15.65 -86.33
CA GLN A 1 8.71 14.56 -85.55
C GLN A 1 9.67 15.24 -84.58
N LEU A 2 9.50 15.06 -83.27
CA LEU A 2 10.42 15.64 -82.28
C LEU A 2 11.70 14.80 -82.27
N ASN A 3 12.86 15.45 -82.41
CA ASN A 3 14.16 14.78 -82.54
C ASN A 3 14.89 14.61 -81.19
N GLU A 4 14.58 15.43 -80.17
CA GLU A 4 15.17 15.33 -78.84
C GLU A 4 14.16 15.75 -77.76
N TRP A 5 14.26 15.11 -76.60
CA TRP A 5 13.55 15.48 -75.37
C TRP A 5 14.59 15.62 -74.26
N GLN A 6 14.56 16.75 -73.56
CA GLN A 6 15.34 16.99 -72.35
C GLN A 6 14.36 17.25 -71.21
N VAL A 7 14.49 16.49 -70.13
CA VAL A 7 13.71 16.70 -68.90
C VAL A 7 14.65 17.29 -67.86
N ILE A 8 14.30 18.47 -67.37
CA ILE A 8 14.95 19.09 -66.20
C ILE A 8 14.05 18.78 -65.01
N TYR A 9 14.58 18.05 -64.03
CA TYR A 9 13.87 17.76 -62.79
C TYR A 9 14.83 17.95 -61.60
N THR A 10 14.26 18.25 -60.44
CA THR A 10 15.00 18.25 -59.17
C THR A 10 14.88 16.85 -58.59
N PRO A 11 15.97 16.10 -58.46
CA PRO A 11 15.94 14.80 -57.80
C PRO A 11 15.66 14.98 -56.30
N LEU A 12 14.99 13.99 -55.73
CA LEU A 12 14.56 13.98 -54.34
C LEU A 12 15.40 12.98 -53.54
N GLY A 13 15.61 13.29 -52.26
CA GLY A 13 16.09 12.31 -51.29
C GLY A 13 15.09 11.16 -51.12
N GLU A 14 15.54 10.03 -50.59
CA GLU A 14 14.69 8.86 -50.39
C GLU A 14 15.04 8.21 -49.05
N ALA A 15 14.15 8.28 -48.08
CA ALA A 15 14.30 7.58 -46.82
C ALA A 15 13.82 6.13 -46.96
N ALA A 16 14.37 5.24 -46.15
CA ALA A 16 13.86 3.89 -46.04
C ALA A 16 14.14 3.34 -44.64
N LEU A 17 13.15 2.68 -44.04
CA LEU A 17 13.37 1.87 -42.85
C LEU A 17 14.30 0.71 -43.19
N ASN A 18 15.37 0.53 -42.41
CA ASN A 18 16.34 -0.54 -42.60
C ASN A 18 16.53 -1.36 -41.32
N ALA A 19 15.56 -2.24 -41.04
CA ALA A 19 15.64 -3.15 -39.90
C ALA A 19 16.80 -4.18 -39.98
N PHE A 20 17.38 -4.41 -41.16
CA PHE A 20 18.56 -5.29 -41.28
C PHE A 20 19.84 -4.63 -40.75
N ALA A 21 19.91 -3.31 -40.79
CA ALA A 21 21.07 -2.56 -40.37
C ALA A 21 21.13 -2.32 -38.86
N ASP A 22 20.01 -1.87 -38.28
CA ASP A 22 19.84 -1.75 -36.84
C ASP A 22 18.36 -1.92 -36.53
N PHE A 23 18.06 -2.84 -35.61
CA PHE A 23 16.71 -3.14 -35.15
C PHE A 23 16.78 -3.75 -33.76
N SER A 24 16.06 -3.15 -32.82
CA SER A 24 15.84 -3.70 -31.50
C SER A 24 14.36 -3.59 -31.16
N TRP A 25 13.73 -4.75 -30.97
CA TRP A 25 12.37 -4.87 -30.43
C TRP A 25 12.47 -5.62 -29.12
N GLN A 26 12.30 -4.91 -28.01
CA GLN A 26 12.58 -5.45 -26.67
C GLN A 26 11.74 -6.69 -26.38
N LYS A 27 10.41 -6.59 -26.58
CA LYS A 27 9.42 -7.65 -26.39
C LYS A 27 8.22 -7.38 -27.28
N ASP A 28 7.54 -8.44 -27.69
CA ASP A 28 6.24 -8.38 -28.37
C ASP A 28 5.06 -8.42 -27.38
N SER A 29 5.33 -8.59 -26.08
CA SER A 29 4.34 -8.61 -25.00
C SER A 29 4.89 -7.89 -23.78
N ILE A 30 4.11 -6.96 -23.22
CA ILE A 30 4.48 -6.10 -22.08
C ILE A 30 3.31 -5.99 -21.10
N GLN A 31 3.59 -5.69 -19.84
CA GLN A 31 2.55 -5.27 -18.90
C GLN A 31 2.22 -3.79 -19.14
N GLN A 32 0.95 -3.39 -18.95
CA GLN A 32 0.57 -1.98 -19.02
C GLN A 32 1.39 -1.15 -18.03
N GLY A 33 1.96 -0.04 -18.51
CA GLY A 33 2.89 0.81 -17.76
C GLY A 33 4.37 0.40 -17.89
N GLU A 34 4.68 -0.82 -18.33
CA GLU A 34 6.06 -1.22 -18.62
C GLU A 34 6.61 -0.39 -19.79
N PRO A 35 7.73 0.33 -19.64
CA PRO A 35 8.31 1.10 -20.72
C PRO A 35 8.79 0.17 -21.84
N LEU A 36 8.41 0.48 -23.08
CA LEU A 36 8.78 -0.30 -24.26
C LEU A 36 9.91 0.39 -25.02
N HIS A 37 11.06 -0.27 -25.12
CA HIS A 37 12.19 0.23 -25.89
C HIS A 37 12.16 -0.31 -27.32
N PHE A 38 12.28 0.61 -28.29
CA PHE A 38 12.35 0.30 -29.71
C PHE A 38 13.46 1.08 -30.41
N ARG A 39 14.18 0.42 -31.32
CA ARG A 39 15.20 1.04 -32.15
C ARG A 39 15.11 0.54 -33.59
N VAL A 40 15.28 1.44 -34.56
CA VAL A 40 15.39 1.09 -35.99
C VAL A 40 16.26 2.07 -36.76
N ALA A 41 17.04 1.58 -37.72
CA ALA A 41 17.76 2.41 -38.66
C ALA A 41 16.86 3.00 -39.76
N VAL A 42 17.17 4.22 -40.15
CA VAL A 42 16.60 4.93 -41.30
C VAL A 42 17.75 5.30 -42.23
N ASP A 43 17.73 4.78 -43.45
CA ASP A 43 18.75 5.05 -44.47
C ASP A 43 18.25 6.06 -45.47
N ASN A 44 19.13 6.96 -45.91
CA ASN A 44 18.93 7.64 -47.18
C ASN A 44 19.46 6.75 -48.29
N VAL A 45 18.57 6.12 -49.07
CA VAL A 45 18.95 5.18 -50.14
C VAL A 45 19.26 5.87 -51.46
N SER A 46 19.37 7.21 -51.45
CA SER A 46 19.56 8.05 -52.62
C SER A 46 20.87 8.84 -52.59
N ALA A 47 21.20 9.45 -53.74
CA ALA A 47 22.37 10.31 -53.89
C ALA A 47 22.12 11.78 -53.47
N TRP A 48 20.98 12.08 -52.84
CA TRP A 48 20.56 13.44 -52.52
C TRP A 48 20.22 13.54 -51.03
N ASP A 49 20.71 14.57 -50.36
CA ASP A 49 20.53 14.77 -48.93
C ASP A 49 19.04 14.95 -48.57
N LEU A 50 18.63 14.39 -47.43
CA LEU A 50 17.36 14.65 -46.77
C LEU A 50 17.56 15.72 -45.69
N ASP A 51 16.59 16.61 -45.51
CA ASP A 51 16.58 17.54 -44.38
C ASP A 51 16.21 16.79 -43.08
N SER A 52 16.21 17.50 -41.96
CA SER A 52 15.80 17.02 -40.64
C SER A 52 14.55 16.16 -40.67
N MET A 53 14.66 14.93 -40.15
CA MET A 53 13.64 13.91 -40.32
C MET A 53 12.57 13.97 -39.22
N LEU A 54 11.31 14.05 -39.62
CA LEU A 54 10.19 13.69 -38.74
C LEU A 54 9.97 12.18 -38.78
N ILE A 55 9.90 11.53 -37.62
CA ILE A 55 9.57 10.11 -37.49
C ILE A 55 8.41 10.01 -36.50
N ALA A 56 7.25 9.54 -36.96
CA ALA A 56 6.10 9.32 -36.10
C ALA A 56 6.09 7.89 -35.57
N PHE A 57 5.88 7.78 -34.27
CA PHE A 57 5.54 6.54 -33.59
C PHE A 57 4.08 6.63 -33.17
N THR A 58 3.28 5.63 -33.49
CA THR A 58 1.87 5.57 -33.11
C THR A 58 1.51 4.16 -32.71
N ILE A 59 0.90 3.99 -31.54
CA ILE A 59 0.31 2.71 -31.15
C ILE A 59 -1.14 2.69 -31.62
N GLN A 60 -1.50 1.72 -32.43
CA GLN A 60 -2.88 1.39 -32.74
C GLN A 60 -3.35 0.29 -31.79
N ASP A 61 -4.39 0.54 -31.00
CA ASP A 61 -4.93 -0.45 -30.07
C ASP A 61 -5.93 -1.42 -30.71
N ALA A 62 -6.45 -2.37 -29.93
CA ALA A 62 -7.42 -3.36 -30.36
C ALA A 62 -8.76 -2.76 -30.85
N ALA A 63 -9.10 -1.54 -30.42
CA ALA A 63 -10.27 -0.80 -30.85
C ALA A 63 -9.99 0.07 -32.09
N ASN A 64 -8.78 0.02 -32.64
CA ASN A 64 -8.27 0.87 -33.73
C ASN A 64 -8.16 2.36 -33.36
N VAL A 65 -8.06 2.68 -32.06
CA VAL A 65 -7.72 4.03 -31.61
C VAL A 65 -6.22 4.22 -31.75
N LEU A 66 -5.82 5.38 -32.27
CA LEU A 66 -4.43 5.75 -32.47
C LEU A 66 -3.95 6.57 -31.27
N HIS A 67 -2.83 6.14 -30.71
CA HIS A 67 -2.14 6.76 -29.58
C HIS A 67 -0.77 7.26 -30.07
N PRO A 68 -0.66 8.54 -30.47
CA PRO A 68 0.61 9.11 -30.93
C PRO A 68 1.62 9.14 -29.79
N VAL A 69 2.85 8.70 -30.07
CA VAL A 69 3.95 8.73 -29.11
C VAL A 69 4.84 9.93 -29.46
N PRO A 70 5.06 10.88 -28.53
CA PRO A 70 5.93 12.01 -28.77
C PRO A 70 7.36 11.56 -29.11
N PHE A 71 7.89 12.08 -30.21
CA PHE A 71 9.27 11.88 -30.62
C PHE A 71 9.79 13.15 -31.27
N GLU A 72 10.98 13.59 -30.86
CA GLU A 72 11.56 14.82 -31.38
C GLU A 72 12.03 14.65 -32.82
N ARG A 73 11.96 15.73 -33.59
CA ARG A 73 12.52 15.76 -34.95
C ARG A 73 14.02 15.44 -34.89
N GLN A 74 14.45 14.58 -35.79
CA GLN A 74 15.83 14.09 -35.86
C GLN A 74 16.65 14.92 -36.85
N ASP A 75 17.97 14.72 -36.85
CA ASP A 75 18.87 15.39 -37.80
C ASP A 75 18.58 14.96 -39.25
N SER A 76 19.13 15.74 -40.17
CA SER A 76 19.24 15.44 -41.60
C SER A 76 19.97 14.13 -41.87
N ILE A 77 19.65 13.48 -42.99
CA ILE A 77 20.35 12.26 -43.45
C ILE A 77 20.99 12.56 -44.80
N ARG A 78 22.33 12.66 -44.83
CA ARG A 78 23.05 12.88 -46.09
C ARG A 78 22.91 11.69 -47.03
N ALA A 79 23.23 11.91 -48.30
CA ALA A 79 23.25 10.89 -49.33
C ALA A 79 23.99 9.62 -48.87
N PHE A 80 23.29 8.47 -48.92
CA PHE A 80 23.80 7.16 -48.50
C PHE A 80 24.24 7.04 -47.03
N GLU A 81 23.90 8.00 -46.17
CA GLU A 81 24.09 7.92 -44.73
C GLU A 81 22.86 7.34 -44.02
N ARG A 82 22.99 7.18 -42.70
CA ARG A 82 22.02 6.53 -41.82
C ARG A 82 21.79 7.38 -40.57
N LEU A 83 20.54 7.40 -40.15
CA LEU A 83 20.09 7.80 -38.82
C LEU A 83 19.60 6.55 -38.07
N THR A 84 19.68 6.56 -36.74
CA THR A 84 19.05 5.55 -35.89
C THR A 84 17.99 6.21 -35.03
N ALA A 85 16.73 5.78 -35.19
CA ALA A 85 15.66 6.18 -34.30
C ALA A 85 15.64 5.25 -33.09
N ASP A 86 15.79 5.81 -31.90
CA ASP A 86 15.83 5.08 -30.63
C ASP A 86 14.84 5.73 -29.66
N ILE A 87 13.82 4.99 -29.23
CA ILE A 87 12.70 5.51 -28.46
C ILE A 87 12.37 4.61 -27.26
N THR A 88 11.96 5.25 -26.17
CA THR A 88 11.31 4.60 -25.03
C THR A 88 9.86 5.07 -25.00
N ILE A 89 8.92 4.14 -25.08
CA ILE A 89 7.49 4.41 -25.16
C ILE A 89 6.88 4.17 -23.78
N ASP A 90 6.21 5.18 -23.23
CA ASP A 90 5.36 5.06 -22.05
C ASP A 90 4.05 4.36 -22.44
N THR A 91 3.74 3.25 -21.79
CA THR A 91 2.60 2.39 -22.13
C THR A 91 1.48 2.46 -21.10
N LYS A 92 1.58 3.33 -20.09
CA LYS A 92 0.59 3.43 -19.01
C LYS A 92 -0.83 3.71 -19.53
N ASP A 93 -0.95 4.56 -20.56
CA ASP A 93 -2.22 5.00 -21.12
C ASP A 93 -2.68 4.12 -22.30
N ILE A 94 -1.92 3.08 -22.65
CA ILE A 94 -2.25 2.16 -23.73
C ILE A 94 -3.17 1.07 -23.19
N PRO A 95 -4.40 0.92 -23.75
CA PRO A 95 -5.33 -0.10 -23.26
C PRO A 95 -4.79 -1.52 -23.43
N PRO A 96 -5.13 -2.44 -22.51
CA PRO A 96 -4.82 -3.86 -22.65
C PRO A 96 -5.40 -4.47 -23.94
N GLY A 97 -4.64 -5.36 -24.57
CA GLY A 97 -5.07 -6.09 -25.75
C GLY A 97 -4.00 -6.21 -26.82
N ALA A 98 -4.42 -6.67 -28.00
CA ALA A 98 -3.58 -6.68 -29.19
C ALA A 98 -3.45 -5.26 -29.75
N SER A 99 -2.23 -4.82 -29.92
CA SER A 99 -1.86 -3.49 -30.41
C SER A 99 -0.83 -3.61 -31.53
N THR A 100 -0.58 -2.54 -32.26
CA THR A 100 0.47 -2.47 -33.27
C THR A 100 1.20 -1.15 -33.13
N LEU A 101 2.52 -1.20 -32.95
CA LEU A 101 3.37 -0.03 -33.11
C LEU A 101 3.55 0.23 -34.61
N ILE A 102 3.11 1.40 -35.04
CA ILE A 102 3.30 1.95 -36.37
C ILE A 102 4.46 2.93 -36.29
N VAL A 103 5.45 2.72 -37.15
CA VAL A 103 6.58 3.63 -37.34
C VAL A 103 6.46 4.19 -38.74
N GLU A 104 6.41 5.50 -38.87
CA GLU A 104 6.34 6.19 -40.15
C GLU A 104 7.42 7.26 -40.22
N VAL A 105 8.35 7.10 -41.17
CA VAL A 105 9.38 8.09 -41.49
C VAL A 105 8.79 9.09 -42.48
N ASN A 106 9.05 10.38 -42.26
CA ASN A 106 8.54 11.48 -43.08
C ASN A 106 6.98 11.52 -43.21
N PRO A 107 6.22 11.47 -42.10
CA PRO A 107 4.76 11.53 -42.13
C PRO A 107 4.24 12.97 -42.33
N PRO A 108 3.10 13.20 -43.02
CA PRO A 108 2.61 12.57 -44.24
C PRO A 108 3.19 13.33 -45.44
N PHE A 109 4.45 13.05 -45.79
CA PHE A 109 5.26 13.85 -46.73
C PHE A 109 5.68 15.22 -46.19
N ASP A 110 6.19 15.27 -44.95
CA ASP A 110 6.82 16.47 -44.36
C ASP A 110 7.92 17.05 -45.28
N GLN A 111 8.56 16.19 -46.07
CA GLN A 111 9.38 16.54 -47.24
C GLN A 111 9.08 15.65 -48.47
N PRO A 112 9.36 16.10 -49.71
CA PRO A 112 9.10 15.30 -50.91
C PRO A 112 10.06 14.13 -51.06
N GLU A 113 9.53 12.93 -51.32
CA GLU A 113 10.28 11.69 -51.60
C GLU A 113 9.73 10.98 -52.86
N GLN A 114 10.46 10.01 -53.41
CA GLN A 114 10.03 9.25 -54.59
C GLN A 114 9.05 8.14 -54.21
N TYR A 115 9.32 7.44 -53.11
CA TYR A 115 8.47 6.39 -52.59
C TYR A 115 8.26 6.55 -51.08
N HIS A 116 7.09 6.08 -50.61
CA HIS A 116 6.72 6.13 -49.19
C HIS A 116 6.41 4.74 -48.61
N PHE A 117 6.29 3.73 -49.46
CA PHE A 117 5.94 2.37 -49.02
C PHE A 117 7.06 1.71 -48.18
N ASN A 118 8.29 2.22 -48.30
CA ASN A 118 9.52 1.87 -47.61
C ASN A 118 9.71 2.64 -46.29
N ASN A 119 8.81 3.55 -45.97
CA ASN A 119 8.93 4.46 -44.83
C ASN A 119 8.09 4.00 -43.63
N ILE A 120 7.31 2.94 -43.80
CA ILE A 120 6.32 2.49 -42.83
C ILE A 120 6.64 1.08 -42.33
N GLY A 121 6.64 0.90 -41.01
CA GLY A 121 6.79 -0.37 -40.32
C GLY A 121 5.61 -0.64 -39.40
N TYR A 122 5.22 -1.91 -39.30
CA TYR A 122 4.16 -2.39 -38.41
C TYR A 122 4.72 -3.49 -37.51
N LEU A 123 4.67 -3.27 -36.21
CA LEU A 123 5.20 -4.17 -35.20
C LEU A 123 4.06 -4.60 -34.27
N PRO A 124 3.61 -5.86 -34.35
CA PRO A 124 2.61 -6.39 -33.42
C PRO A 124 3.11 -6.30 -31.96
N LEU A 125 2.23 -5.89 -31.07
CA LEU A 125 2.45 -5.75 -29.64
C LEU A 125 1.25 -6.33 -28.89
N HIS A 126 1.46 -6.96 -27.74
CA HIS A 126 0.41 -7.30 -26.80
C HIS A 126 0.63 -6.57 -25.48
N VAL A 127 -0.36 -5.78 -25.06
CA VAL A 127 -0.35 -5.12 -23.75
C VAL A 127 -1.22 -5.94 -22.81
N SER A 128 -0.61 -6.54 -21.79
CA SER A 128 -1.32 -7.25 -20.73
C SER A 128 -1.78 -6.25 -19.67
N GLY A 129 -3.08 -6.26 -19.38
CA GLY A 129 -3.65 -5.48 -18.29
C GLY A 129 -3.37 -6.10 -16.94
N ASP A 130 -3.59 -5.32 -15.91
CA ASP A 130 -3.60 -5.80 -14.54
C ASP A 130 -4.96 -6.39 -14.18
N LEU A 131 -4.96 -7.55 -13.53
CA LEU A 131 -6.17 -8.26 -13.14
C LEU A 131 -6.15 -8.73 -11.67
N SER A 132 -5.10 -8.40 -10.91
CA SER A 132 -5.06 -8.79 -9.51
C SER A 132 -5.61 -7.69 -8.63
N ASP A 133 -6.31 -8.09 -7.57
CA ASP A 133 -6.83 -7.14 -6.62
C ASP A 133 -5.71 -6.64 -5.68
N PRO A 134 -5.68 -5.33 -5.37
CA PRO A 134 -4.78 -4.82 -4.36
C PRO A 134 -5.20 -5.27 -2.96
N ASN A 135 -4.24 -5.38 -2.07
CA ASN A 135 -4.43 -5.78 -0.67
C ASN A 135 -4.54 -4.57 0.25
N ILE A 136 -5.55 -4.55 1.12
CA ILE A 136 -5.69 -3.58 2.20
C ILE A 136 -5.16 -4.17 3.50
N ASP A 137 -4.39 -3.37 4.24
CA ASP A 137 -3.96 -3.65 5.60
C ASP A 137 -4.33 -2.47 6.51
N VAL A 138 -4.99 -2.75 7.64
CA VAL A 138 -5.44 -1.72 8.58
C VAL A 138 -4.95 -2.04 9.98
N THR A 139 -4.32 -1.05 10.61
CA THR A 139 -3.87 -1.13 12.00
C THR A 139 -4.37 0.04 12.82
N PHE A 140 -4.65 -0.23 14.09
CA PHE A 140 -5.01 0.75 15.11
C PHE A 140 -3.90 0.76 16.15
N ASP A 141 -3.27 1.90 16.39
CA ASP A 141 -2.12 2.05 17.30
C ASP A 141 -0.98 1.06 17.01
N GLY A 142 -0.83 0.67 15.73
CA GLY A 142 0.18 -0.28 15.25
C GLY A 142 -0.17 -1.76 15.43
N VAL A 143 -1.40 -2.10 15.83
CA VAL A 143 -1.87 -3.49 15.94
C VAL A 143 -3.11 -3.77 15.09
N HIS A 144 -3.28 -5.01 14.66
CA HIS A 144 -4.53 -5.48 14.06
C HIS A 144 -5.55 -5.79 15.14
N ILE A 145 -6.78 -5.35 14.92
CA ILE A 145 -7.89 -5.62 15.84
C ILE A 145 -8.81 -6.70 15.26
N LEU A 146 -9.63 -7.30 16.13
CA LEU A 146 -10.75 -8.15 15.75
C LEU A 146 -12.06 -7.38 15.88
N ASP A 147 -13.11 -7.90 15.23
CA ASP A 147 -14.45 -7.35 15.33
C ASP A 147 -14.93 -7.30 16.79
N GLY A 148 -15.28 -6.10 17.24
CA GLY A 148 -15.75 -5.83 18.59
C GLY A 148 -14.65 -5.55 19.62
N ASP A 149 -13.38 -5.49 19.21
CA ASP A 149 -12.31 -5.08 20.11
C ASP A 149 -12.49 -3.65 20.61
N ILE A 150 -12.01 -3.40 21.83
CA ILE A 150 -11.96 -2.06 22.41
C ILE A 150 -10.74 -1.33 21.84
N VAL A 151 -10.98 -0.12 21.33
CA VAL A 151 -9.97 0.76 20.72
C VAL A 151 -9.90 2.08 21.49
N SER A 152 -8.75 2.75 21.42
CA SER A 152 -8.57 4.11 21.96
C SER A 152 -9.65 5.05 21.43
N ALA A 153 -10.10 6.00 22.26
CA ALA A 153 -10.95 7.09 21.80
C ALA A 153 -10.22 8.05 20.83
N SER A 154 -8.88 8.04 20.84
CA SER A 154 -8.05 8.81 19.91
C SER A 154 -6.96 7.91 19.30
N PRO A 155 -7.34 6.92 18.46
CA PRO A 155 -6.40 5.95 17.92
C PRO A 155 -5.60 6.54 16.76
N ALA A 156 -4.38 6.07 16.58
CA ALA A 156 -3.63 6.25 15.35
C ALA A 156 -4.00 5.12 14.37
N ILE A 157 -4.77 5.43 13.33
CA ILE A 157 -5.19 4.45 12.33
C ILE A 157 -4.30 4.59 11.10
N VAL A 158 -3.68 3.48 10.69
CA VAL A 158 -2.88 3.39 9.46
C VAL A 158 -3.54 2.39 8.53
N ILE A 159 -3.84 2.84 7.32
CA ILE A 159 -4.43 2.04 6.25
C ILE A 159 -3.41 1.99 5.11
N ALA A 160 -2.94 0.81 4.75
CA ALA A 160 -2.05 0.60 3.62
C ALA A 160 -2.78 -0.12 2.49
N LEU A 161 -2.60 0.36 1.25
CA LEU A 161 -3.03 -0.31 0.03
C LEU A 161 -1.79 -0.77 -0.71
N LYS A 162 -1.67 -2.07 -0.97
CA LYS A 162 -0.54 -2.66 -1.65
C LYS A 162 -0.99 -3.38 -2.91
N ASP A 163 -0.32 -3.07 -4.00
CA ASP A 163 -0.56 -3.62 -5.32
C ASP A 163 0.71 -4.32 -5.83
N GLU A 164 0.62 -5.38 -6.63
CA GLU A 164 1.80 -6.06 -7.17
C GLU A 164 2.27 -5.52 -8.52
N ASN A 165 1.51 -4.63 -9.17
CA ASN A 165 1.94 -3.97 -10.39
C ASN A 165 3.16 -3.10 -10.11
N THR A 166 4.24 -3.37 -10.83
CA THR A 166 5.50 -2.65 -10.64
C THR A 166 5.65 -1.40 -11.49
N PHE A 167 4.62 -1.05 -12.27
CA PHE A 167 4.66 0.04 -13.24
C PHE A 167 3.61 1.11 -12.98
N LEU A 168 2.46 0.74 -12.41
CA LEU A 168 1.36 1.66 -12.13
C LEU A 168 1.32 2.05 -10.65
N ALA A 169 2.01 3.14 -10.30
CA ALA A 169 2.12 3.57 -8.92
C ALA A 169 0.77 4.05 -8.33
N LEU A 170 0.46 3.60 -7.11
CA LEU A 170 -0.67 4.07 -6.31
C LEU A 170 -0.41 5.51 -5.80
N SER A 171 -0.56 6.51 -6.67
CA SER A 171 -0.22 7.90 -6.37
C SER A 171 -1.41 8.86 -6.26
N ASP A 172 -2.62 8.40 -6.56
CA ASP A 172 -3.84 9.22 -6.51
C ASP A 172 -4.68 8.91 -5.26
N THR A 173 -5.08 9.97 -4.55
CA THR A 173 -6.02 9.93 -3.42
C THR A 173 -7.38 9.32 -3.77
N SER A 174 -7.80 9.35 -5.04
CA SER A 174 -9.08 8.79 -5.49
C SER A 174 -9.14 7.26 -5.37
N LEU A 175 -7.99 6.61 -5.29
CA LEU A 175 -7.81 5.15 -5.19
C LEU A 175 -8.23 4.59 -3.83
N MET A 176 -8.34 5.44 -2.79
CA MET A 176 -8.69 5.01 -1.45
C MET A 176 -9.74 5.92 -0.84
N GLN A 177 -10.79 5.34 -0.27
CA GLN A 177 -11.86 6.05 0.40
C GLN A 177 -12.07 5.48 1.80
N VAL A 178 -12.22 6.38 2.77
CA VAL A 178 -12.37 6.01 4.19
C VAL A 178 -13.65 6.63 4.72
N SER A 179 -14.46 5.83 5.42
CA SER A 179 -15.65 6.27 6.13
C SER A 179 -15.73 5.62 7.50
N VAL A 180 -16.35 6.29 8.46
CA VAL A 180 -16.64 5.71 9.77
C VAL A 180 -18.13 5.76 10.02
N LYS A 181 -18.71 4.64 10.42
CA LYS A 181 -20.05 4.56 10.99
C LYS A 181 -19.97 4.79 12.49
N TYR A 182 -20.75 5.76 12.97
CA TYR A 182 -20.81 6.16 14.37
C TYR A 182 -21.89 5.36 15.14
N PRO A 183 -21.85 5.38 16.49
CA PRO A 183 -22.84 4.70 17.32
C PRO A 183 -24.30 5.13 17.08
N ASP A 184 -24.51 6.35 16.62
CA ASP A 184 -25.84 6.88 16.25
C ASP A 184 -26.36 6.36 14.90
N GLY A 185 -25.55 5.56 14.19
CA GLY A 185 -25.84 4.98 12.89
C GLY A 185 -25.50 5.88 11.70
N SER A 186 -25.01 7.10 11.93
CA SER A 186 -24.53 7.96 10.86
C SER A 186 -23.23 7.40 10.25
N VAL A 187 -23.06 7.57 8.94
CA VAL A 187 -21.83 7.20 8.22
C VAL A 187 -21.20 8.48 7.70
N VAL A 188 -19.99 8.76 8.16
CA VAL A 188 -19.26 9.98 7.83
C VAL A 188 -18.04 9.63 6.97
N PRO A 189 -17.97 10.10 5.71
CA PRO A 189 -16.78 9.97 4.89
C PRO A 189 -15.68 10.93 5.38
N PHE A 190 -14.44 10.47 5.37
CA PHE A 190 -13.26 11.27 5.67
C PHE A 190 -12.64 11.78 4.36
N ALA A 191 -12.36 13.08 4.29
CA ALA A 191 -11.81 13.73 3.11
C ALA A 191 -10.36 14.17 3.33
N TYR A 192 -9.53 14.08 2.28
CA TYR A 192 -8.12 14.48 2.32
C TYR A 192 -7.90 15.99 2.52
N HIS A 193 -8.87 16.83 2.17
CA HIS A 193 -8.71 18.29 2.20
C HIS A 193 -8.91 18.92 3.59
N ASP A 194 -9.53 18.19 4.53
CA ASP A 194 -9.83 18.71 5.86
C ASP A 194 -8.70 18.44 6.88
N GLY A 195 -7.58 17.86 6.42
CA GLY A 195 -6.43 17.51 7.25
C GLY A 195 -6.65 16.32 8.19
N THR A 196 -7.79 15.64 8.06
CA THR A 196 -8.14 14.44 8.86
C THR A 196 -7.48 13.17 8.32
N LEU A 197 -7.16 13.14 7.01
CA LEU A 197 -6.40 12.08 6.36
C LEU A 197 -5.08 12.65 5.82
N ILE A 198 -3.98 11.96 6.10
CA ILE A 198 -2.68 12.23 5.48
C ILE A 198 -2.37 11.10 4.52
N PHE A 199 -2.35 11.41 3.22
CA PHE A 199 -2.02 10.44 2.17
C PHE A 199 -0.53 10.46 1.86
N TYR A 200 0.07 9.27 1.81
CA TYR A 200 1.42 9.06 1.33
C TYR A 200 1.35 8.17 0.08
N PRO A 201 1.68 8.72 -1.11
CA PRO A 201 1.64 7.97 -2.36
C PRO A 201 2.73 6.90 -2.41
N ALA A 202 2.54 5.88 -3.24
CA ALA A 202 3.62 4.98 -3.62
C ALA A 202 4.71 5.77 -4.37
N GLU A 203 5.95 5.75 -3.86
CA GLU A 203 7.06 6.52 -4.45
C GLU A 203 7.48 5.98 -5.81
N THR A 204 7.57 4.65 -5.94
CA THR A 204 7.80 3.96 -7.21
C THR A 204 7.18 2.57 -7.15
N ALA A 205 6.52 2.16 -8.22
CA ALA A 205 5.96 0.83 -8.32
C ALA A 205 7.06 -0.26 -8.43
N ALA A 206 8.28 0.10 -8.86
CA ALA A 206 9.37 -0.83 -9.16
C ALA A 206 9.90 -1.68 -7.98
N THR A 207 9.70 -1.26 -6.73
CA THR A 207 10.19 -2.03 -5.55
C THR A 207 9.15 -2.24 -4.47
N ASN A 208 8.19 -1.31 -4.31
CA ASN A 208 7.12 -1.44 -3.33
C ASN A 208 5.96 -0.50 -3.71
N ASN A 209 4.99 -1.00 -4.49
CA ASN A 209 3.80 -0.26 -4.83
C ASN A 209 2.82 -0.26 -3.63
N THR A 210 3.09 0.60 -2.65
CA THR A 210 2.26 0.74 -1.46
C THR A 210 1.96 2.20 -1.18
N ALA A 211 0.68 2.55 -1.19
CA ALA A 211 0.19 3.81 -0.67
C ALA A 211 -0.30 3.63 0.76
N ARG A 212 -0.26 4.69 1.57
CA ARG A 212 -0.83 4.64 2.92
C ARG A 212 -1.60 5.91 3.26
N ILE A 213 -2.62 5.74 4.10
CA ILE A 213 -3.35 6.80 4.77
C ILE A 213 -3.07 6.71 6.26
N GLU A 214 -2.74 7.83 6.88
CA GLU A 214 -2.70 7.98 8.33
C GLU A 214 -3.85 8.89 8.77
N MET A 215 -4.60 8.48 9.79
CA MET A 215 -5.67 9.29 10.39
C MET A 215 -5.70 9.14 11.91
N ASN A 216 -5.97 10.25 12.60
CA ASN A 216 -6.05 10.31 14.06
C ASN A 216 -7.42 10.89 14.46
N PRO A 217 -8.52 10.12 14.31
CA PRO A 217 -9.85 10.61 14.67
C PRO A 217 -10.00 10.79 16.18
N ASP A 218 -10.97 11.62 16.58
CA ASP A 218 -11.41 11.78 17.97
C ASP A 218 -12.84 11.23 18.13
N PHE A 219 -12.96 10.07 18.76
CA PHE A 219 -14.20 9.34 18.97
C PHE A 219 -14.85 9.69 20.32
N SER A 220 -15.41 10.90 20.39
CA SER A 220 -16.04 11.46 21.59
C SER A 220 -17.31 10.75 22.11
N GLN A 221 -17.93 9.85 21.33
CA GLN A 221 -19.12 9.10 21.75
C GLN A 221 -18.74 7.68 22.16
N ASP A 222 -19.28 7.20 23.28
CA ASP A 222 -19.15 5.80 23.66
C ASP A 222 -20.05 4.91 22.77
N GLY A 223 -19.56 3.72 22.43
CA GLY A 223 -20.34 2.70 21.73
C GLY A 223 -19.60 2.06 20.56
N LEU A 224 -20.37 1.39 19.70
CA LEU A 224 -19.86 0.64 18.56
C LEU A 224 -19.69 1.54 17.33
N TYR A 225 -18.48 1.51 16.77
CA TYR A 225 -18.10 2.13 15.52
C TYR A 225 -17.80 1.07 14.47
N GLU A 226 -17.80 1.46 13.21
CA GLU A 226 -17.37 0.61 12.10
C GLU A 226 -16.48 1.43 11.15
N LEU A 227 -15.25 1.01 10.93
CA LEU A 227 -14.36 1.62 9.92
C LEU A 227 -14.61 0.94 8.59
N TRP A 228 -14.90 1.73 7.55
CA TRP A 228 -15.11 1.28 6.18
C TRP A 228 -13.98 1.81 5.30
N VAL A 229 -13.29 0.92 4.61
CA VAL A 229 -12.21 1.26 3.70
C VAL A 229 -12.48 0.63 2.34
N ASN A 230 -12.48 1.45 1.30
CA ASN A 230 -12.49 1.01 -0.08
C ASN A 230 -11.13 1.38 -0.72
N GLY A 231 -10.54 0.44 -1.45
CA GLY A 231 -9.29 0.63 -2.15
C GLY A 231 -9.35 0.01 -3.54
N ALA A 232 -8.76 0.69 -4.53
CA ALA A 232 -8.62 0.18 -5.88
C ALA A 232 -7.22 0.50 -6.42
N ASP A 233 -6.76 -0.31 -7.37
CA ASP A 233 -5.52 -0.03 -8.10
C ASP A 233 -5.76 0.98 -9.24
N VAL A 234 -4.69 1.34 -9.95
CA VAL A 234 -4.77 2.26 -11.11
C VAL A 234 -5.53 1.63 -12.28
N SER A 235 -5.56 0.30 -12.36
CA SER A 235 -6.21 -0.47 -13.43
C SER A 235 -7.71 -0.67 -13.20
N GLY A 236 -8.22 -0.33 -12.01
CA GLY A 236 -9.61 -0.45 -11.59
C GLY A 236 -9.96 -1.74 -10.84
N ASN A 237 -8.99 -2.58 -10.49
CA ASN A 237 -9.20 -3.75 -9.64
C ASN A 237 -9.46 -3.28 -8.20
N SER A 238 -10.52 -3.79 -7.59
CA SER A 238 -10.96 -3.36 -6.26
C SER A 238 -10.52 -4.36 -5.21
N SER A 239 -10.02 -3.86 -4.07
CA SER A 239 -9.64 -4.73 -2.96
C SER A 239 -10.82 -5.57 -2.46
N GLY A 240 -10.56 -6.82 -2.07
CA GLY A 240 -11.55 -7.67 -1.39
C GLY A 240 -12.70 -8.12 -2.28
N ASP A 241 -12.44 -8.47 -3.54
CA ASP A 241 -13.45 -8.87 -4.53
C ASP A 241 -14.56 -7.81 -4.74
N GLY A 242 -14.21 -6.51 -4.57
CA GLY A 242 -15.15 -5.40 -4.66
C GLY A 242 -16.07 -5.21 -3.44
N VAL A 243 -15.76 -5.87 -2.32
CA VAL A 243 -16.41 -5.63 -1.02
C VAL A 243 -15.52 -4.73 -0.18
N ASP A 244 -16.10 -3.64 0.36
CA ASP A 244 -15.38 -2.76 1.27
C ASP A 244 -14.82 -3.54 2.46
N TYR A 245 -13.59 -3.23 2.86
CA TYR A 245 -13.07 -3.66 4.14
C TYR A 245 -13.89 -2.99 5.25
N ARG A 246 -14.42 -3.78 6.18
CA ARG A 246 -15.21 -3.31 7.32
C ARG A 246 -14.74 -3.97 8.58
N ILE A 247 -14.54 -3.17 9.63
CA ILE A 247 -14.20 -3.67 10.95
C ILE A 247 -14.94 -2.89 12.03
N GLY A 248 -15.65 -3.62 12.89
CA GLY A 248 -16.37 -3.07 14.03
C GLY A 248 -15.47 -2.96 15.25
N PHE A 249 -15.55 -1.86 16.00
CA PHE A 249 -14.79 -1.68 17.24
C PHE A 249 -15.61 -0.89 18.27
N GLU A 250 -15.32 -1.10 19.55
CA GLU A 250 -15.97 -0.39 20.64
C GLU A 250 -15.07 0.71 21.19
N VAL A 251 -15.63 1.90 21.41
CA VAL A 251 -14.96 2.99 22.12
C VAL A 251 -15.65 3.21 23.45
N VAL A 252 -14.84 3.24 24.51
CA VAL A 252 -15.26 3.61 25.86
C VAL A 252 -14.33 4.72 26.32
N ASN A 253 -14.80 5.97 26.28
CA ASN A 253 -14.00 7.18 26.54
C ASN A 253 -13.52 7.27 27.99
N LYS A 254 -14.28 6.69 28.92
CA LYS A 254 -13.94 6.72 30.33
C LYS A 254 -12.70 5.85 30.58
N PRO A 255 -11.65 6.37 31.26
CA PRO A 255 -10.49 5.56 31.64
C PRO A 255 -10.86 4.55 32.73
N MET A 256 -10.88 3.28 32.37
CA MET A 256 -11.28 2.17 33.23
C MET A 256 -10.37 0.97 32.99
N VAL A 257 -10.35 0.04 33.94
CA VAL A 257 -9.56 -1.19 33.86
C VAL A 257 -10.40 -2.37 34.30
N SER A 258 -10.30 -3.48 33.57
CA SER A 258 -10.96 -4.72 33.97
C SER A 258 -10.27 -5.36 35.17
N ASN A 259 -10.88 -6.39 35.74
CA ASN A 259 -10.13 -7.29 36.61
C ASN A 259 -8.92 -7.85 35.85
N VAL A 260 -7.79 -7.93 36.55
CA VAL A 260 -6.57 -8.52 36.01
C VAL A 260 -6.61 -10.02 36.25
N LEU A 261 -6.70 -10.81 35.18
CA LEU A 261 -6.63 -12.26 35.21
C LEU A 261 -5.18 -12.75 35.08
N THR A 262 -4.97 -14.03 35.39
CA THR A 262 -3.71 -14.72 35.12
C THR A 262 -3.94 -15.88 34.16
N TYR A 263 -3.12 -15.99 33.12
CA TYR A 263 -3.20 -17.08 32.14
C TYR A 263 -1.80 -17.60 31.77
N PRO A 264 -1.58 -18.94 31.81
CA PRO A 264 -2.47 -19.96 32.36
C PRO A 264 -2.62 -19.85 33.89
N ASN A 265 -3.72 -20.33 34.46
CA ASN A 265 -3.92 -20.46 35.90
C ASN A 265 -4.90 -21.62 36.20
N PRO A 266 -4.50 -22.70 36.90
CA PRO A 266 -3.16 -22.99 37.44
C PRO A 266 -2.04 -23.00 36.41
N PHE A 267 -0.79 -22.80 36.85
CA PHE A 267 0.39 -22.86 35.98
C PHE A 267 1.50 -23.71 36.58
N THR A 268 2.36 -24.27 35.71
CA THR A 268 3.49 -25.14 36.07
C THR A 268 4.85 -24.48 35.79
N THR A 269 4.91 -23.68 34.72
CA THR A 269 6.13 -23.00 34.26
C THR A 269 6.06 -21.50 34.48
N GLN A 270 5.06 -20.84 33.91
CA GLN A 270 4.87 -19.40 34.04
C GLN A 270 3.41 -18.98 33.82
N THR A 271 3.05 -17.80 34.31
CA THR A 271 1.73 -17.17 34.07
C THR A 271 1.89 -15.69 33.71
N ARG A 272 0.99 -15.16 32.89
CA ARG A 272 0.96 -13.77 32.43
C ARG A 272 -0.28 -13.06 32.96
N PHE A 273 -0.23 -11.74 33.04
CA PHE A 273 -1.37 -10.93 33.45
C PHE A 273 -2.17 -10.50 32.22
N VAL A 274 -3.48 -10.65 32.29
CA VAL A 274 -4.41 -10.33 31.20
C VAL A 274 -5.45 -9.35 31.72
N PHE A 275 -5.63 -8.21 31.05
CA PHE A 275 -6.57 -7.18 31.45
C PHE A 275 -6.95 -6.28 30.28
N THR A 276 -8.07 -5.59 30.39
CA THR A 276 -8.56 -4.64 29.38
C THR A 276 -8.49 -3.23 29.93
N LEU A 277 -7.97 -2.31 29.13
CA LEU A 277 -7.96 -0.86 29.40
C LEU A 277 -8.93 -0.15 28.47
N THR A 278 -9.62 0.86 28.96
CA THR A 278 -10.47 1.77 28.17
C THR A 278 -9.96 3.21 28.31
N GLY A 279 -10.45 4.12 27.46
CA GLY A 279 -10.09 5.53 27.42
C GLY A 279 -9.25 5.90 26.19
N SER A 280 -8.58 7.05 26.26
CA SER A 280 -7.68 7.55 25.22
C SER A 280 -6.20 7.38 25.57
N GLU A 281 -5.87 7.21 26.85
CA GLU A 281 -4.50 7.20 27.36
C GLU A 281 -4.25 5.97 28.24
N VAL A 282 -3.07 5.36 28.06
CA VAL A 282 -2.62 4.28 28.92
C VAL A 282 -2.20 4.80 30.31
N PRO A 283 -2.43 4.04 31.40
CA PRO A 283 -2.06 4.44 32.76
C PRO A 283 -0.58 4.84 32.90
N ASP A 284 -0.29 5.95 33.59
CA ASP A 284 1.06 6.46 33.84
C ASP A 284 1.81 5.64 34.91
N TYR A 285 1.06 4.92 35.75
CA TYR A 285 1.62 4.06 36.79
C TYR A 285 0.91 2.72 36.87
N ILE A 286 1.69 1.64 36.73
CA ILE A 286 1.21 0.27 36.92
C ILE A 286 2.19 -0.48 37.80
N LYS A 287 1.66 -1.14 38.82
CA LYS A 287 2.42 -2.03 39.69
C LYS A 287 1.65 -3.30 40.00
N VAL A 288 2.27 -4.43 39.70
CA VAL A 288 1.82 -5.76 40.14
C VAL A 288 2.62 -6.16 41.37
N GLN A 289 1.93 -6.53 42.44
CA GLN A 289 2.52 -7.09 43.65
C GLN A 289 2.08 -8.54 43.80
N ILE A 290 3.05 -9.44 43.92
CA ILE A 290 2.82 -10.87 44.15
C ILE A 290 3.10 -11.18 45.62
N LEU A 291 2.16 -11.83 46.28
CA LEU A 291 2.14 -12.08 47.71
C LEU A 291 1.91 -13.56 48.02
N THR A 292 2.49 -13.99 49.14
CA THR A 292 2.10 -15.25 49.78
C THR A 292 0.72 -15.11 50.45
N VAL A 293 0.10 -16.24 50.83
CA VAL A 293 -1.17 -16.24 51.60
C VAL A 293 -1.08 -15.51 52.95
N SER A 294 0.12 -15.31 53.51
CA SER A 294 0.33 -14.53 54.73
C SER A 294 0.45 -13.02 54.48
N GLY A 295 0.37 -12.56 53.22
CA GLY A 295 0.49 -11.17 52.83
C GLY A 295 1.93 -10.67 52.65
N LYS A 296 2.94 -11.55 52.74
CA LYS A 296 4.33 -11.17 52.43
C LYS A 296 4.49 -10.98 50.93
N VAL A 297 4.88 -9.77 50.50
CA VAL A 297 5.27 -9.47 49.11
C VAL A 297 6.57 -10.20 48.77
N ILE A 298 6.54 -11.00 47.72
CA ILE A 298 7.68 -11.77 47.24
C ILE A 298 8.26 -11.23 45.93
N ARG A 299 7.43 -10.57 45.11
CA ARG A 299 7.84 -9.95 43.85
C ARG A 299 7.01 -8.70 43.59
N GLU A 300 7.64 -7.66 43.08
CA GLU A 300 6.98 -6.47 42.52
C GLU A 300 7.41 -6.35 41.06
N VAL A 301 6.48 -5.95 40.21
CA VAL A 301 6.67 -5.78 38.77
C VAL A 301 6.14 -4.42 38.38
N LEU A 302 6.97 -3.60 37.77
CA LEU A 302 6.63 -2.24 37.34
C LEU A 302 6.31 -2.19 35.84
N ALA A 303 5.68 -1.11 35.38
CA ALA A 303 5.27 -0.92 33.99
C ALA A 303 6.35 -1.28 32.94
N PRO A 304 7.64 -0.90 33.07
CA PRO A 304 8.66 -1.25 32.07
C PRO A 304 8.92 -2.76 31.94
N GLU A 305 8.62 -3.55 32.97
CA GLU A 305 8.75 -5.00 32.92
C GLU A 305 7.55 -5.67 32.24
N LEU A 306 6.38 -5.03 32.24
CA LEU A 306 5.13 -5.61 31.71
C LEU A 306 5.08 -5.64 30.17
N GLY A 307 5.92 -4.85 29.51
CA GLY A 307 5.92 -4.67 28.06
C GLY A 307 5.14 -3.43 27.62
N PRO A 308 5.04 -3.17 26.31
CA PRO A 308 4.21 -2.10 25.76
C PRO A 308 2.73 -2.36 26.10
N LEU A 309 2.03 -1.31 26.51
CA LEU A 309 0.61 -1.37 26.83
C LEU A 309 -0.18 -0.50 25.84
N HIS A 310 -1.41 -0.91 25.58
CA HIS A 310 -2.32 -0.20 24.68
C HIS A 310 -3.74 -0.16 25.26
N ILE A 311 -4.60 0.68 24.71
CA ILE A 311 -6.04 0.61 24.98
C ILE A 311 -6.60 -0.66 24.34
N GLY A 312 -7.52 -1.34 25.03
CA GLY A 312 -8.01 -2.66 24.66
C GLY A 312 -7.44 -3.78 25.53
N THR A 313 -7.51 -5.01 25.02
CA THR A 313 -7.11 -6.21 25.77
C THR A 313 -5.60 -6.44 25.70
N ASN A 314 -4.94 -6.43 26.85
CA ASN A 314 -3.50 -6.60 27.00
C ASN A 314 -3.16 -7.99 27.56
N ILE A 315 -2.07 -8.57 27.07
CA ILE A 315 -1.39 -9.72 27.67
C ILE A 315 0.05 -9.32 27.92
N THR A 316 0.49 -9.32 29.18
CA THR A 316 1.82 -8.83 29.53
C THR A 316 2.93 -9.66 28.90
N GLU A 317 4.02 -9.01 28.49
CA GLU A 317 5.27 -9.70 28.12
C GLU A 317 5.89 -10.38 29.34
N PHE A 318 5.79 -9.71 30.50
CA PHE A 318 6.17 -10.30 31.78
C PHE A 318 5.39 -11.59 32.03
N ALA A 319 6.14 -12.66 32.28
CA ALA A 319 5.59 -13.93 32.75
C ALA A 319 6.23 -14.26 34.10
N TRP A 320 5.40 -14.42 35.13
CA TRP A 320 5.90 -14.86 36.42
C TRP A 320 6.17 -16.36 36.39
N ASP A 321 7.41 -16.74 36.67
CA ASP A 321 7.93 -18.12 36.58
C ASP A 321 7.96 -18.86 37.94
N GLY A 322 7.31 -18.28 38.96
CA GLY A 322 7.34 -18.83 40.31
C GLY A 322 8.65 -18.57 41.06
N THR A 323 9.31 -17.44 40.81
CA THR A 323 10.47 -16.97 41.58
C THR A 323 10.15 -15.74 42.44
N ASP A 324 10.93 -15.52 43.50
CA ASP A 324 10.86 -14.30 44.31
C ASP A 324 11.74 -13.17 43.73
N LYS A 325 11.82 -12.04 44.44
CA LYS A 325 12.61 -10.87 44.02
C LYS A 325 14.13 -11.12 43.91
N PHE A 326 14.63 -12.20 44.50
CA PHE A 326 16.04 -12.61 44.41
C PHE A 326 16.28 -13.68 43.33
N GLY A 327 15.22 -14.13 42.65
CA GLY A 327 15.28 -15.20 41.66
C GLY A 327 15.19 -16.59 42.27
N ASP A 328 14.94 -16.71 43.58
CA ASP A 328 14.81 -18.01 44.22
C ASP A 328 13.42 -18.62 43.95
N PRO A 329 13.32 -19.90 43.56
CA PRO A 329 12.05 -20.56 43.34
C PRO A 329 11.19 -20.59 44.61
N VAL A 330 9.92 -20.23 44.47
CA VAL A 330 8.94 -20.37 45.55
C VAL A 330 8.24 -21.73 45.50
N GLY A 331 7.71 -22.18 46.64
CA GLY A 331 7.08 -23.50 46.75
C GLY A 331 5.73 -23.60 46.02
N ASN A 332 5.28 -24.83 45.78
CA ASN A 332 3.93 -25.06 45.24
C ASN A 332 2.85 -24.50 46.16
N GLY A 333 1.79 -23.96 45.56
CA GLY A 333 0.63 -23.52 46.30
C GLY A 333 -0.03 -22.26 45.74
N LEU A 334 -0.91 -21.70 46.57
CA LEU A 334 -1.68 -20.51 46.28
C LEU A 334 -0.84 -19.25 46.54
N TYR A 335 -0.84 -18.36 45.57
CA TYR A 335 -0.31 -17.01 45.68
C TYR A 335 -1.41 -16.00 45.38
N LEU A 336 -1.31 -14.83 46.00
CA LEU A 336 -2.21 -13.72 45.78
C LEU A 336 -1.48 -12.64 45.00
N TYR A 337 -2.21 -11.85 44.22
CA TYR A 337 -1.66 -10.65 43.61
C TYR A 337 -2.61 -9.47 43.73
N ARG A 338 -2.03 -8.27 43.69
CA ARG A 338 -2.75 -7.01 43.57
C ARG A 338 -2.11 -6.21 42.45
N VAL A 339 -2.95 -5.58 41.64
CA VAL A 339 -2.49 -4.65 40.61
C VAL A 339 -3.04 -3.27 40.93
N VAL A 340 -2.21 -2.25 40.78
CA VAL A 340 -2.57 -0.85 40.96
C VAL A 340 -2.31 -0.14 39.65
N PHE A 341 -3.36 0.44 39.07
CA PHE A 341 -3.30 1.32 37.91
C PHE A 341 -3.59 2.75 38.36
N ARG A 342 -2.80 3.70 37.88
CA ARG A 342 -3.13 5.12 37.98
C ARG A 342 -2.94 5.81 36.64
N LEU A 343 -3.76 6.82 36.43
CA LEU A 343 -3.67 7.79 35.34
C LEU A 343 -3.81 9.18 35.99
N ASP A 344 -2.87 10.07 35.71
CA ASP A 344 -2.80 11.41 36.33
C ASP A 344 -2.88 11.39 37.86
N GLY A 345 -2.28 10.36 38.47
CA GLY A 345 -2.30 10.15 39.92
C GLY A 345 -3.63 9.66 40.51
N GLN A 346 -4.68 9.49 39.71
CA GLN A 346 -5.98 8.93 40.13
C GLN A 346 -6.06 7.42 39.85
N SER A 347 -6.79 6.67 40.66
CA SER A 347 -7.02 5.25 40.38
C SER A 347 -8.08 5.10 39.29
N LEU A 348 -7.85 4.17 38.36
CA LEU A 348 -8.83 3.88 37.32
C LEU A 348 -10.08 3.23 37.93
N GLU A 349 -11.23 3.50 37.30
CA GLU A 349 -12.49 2.85 37.66
C GLU A 349 -12.54 1.41 37.13
N HIS A 350 -13.41 0.60 37.73
CA HIS A 350 -13.56 -0.81 37.38
C HIS A 350 -14.41 -1.00 36.12
N PHE A 351 -13.87 -1.71 35.13
CA PHE A 351 -14.55 -2.12 33.91
C PHE A 351 -15.06 -3.56 34.03
N ASP A 352 -16.38 -3.72 34.08
CA ASP A 352 -16.98 -5.05 34.19
C ASP A 352 -16.91 -5.81 32.86
N THR A 353 -16.26 -6.97 32.91
CA THR A 353 -16.08 -7.91 31.80
C THR A 353 -16.75 -9.26 32.07
N GLY A 354 -17.65 -9.32 33.06
CA GLY A 354 -18.29 -10.55 33.54
C GLY A 354 -17.39 -11.43 34.41
N THR A 355 -16.26 -10.88 34.88
CA THR A 355 -15.25 -11.60 35.67
C THR A 355 -15.33 -11.34 37.17
N ASP A 356 -16.21 -10.44 37.61
CA ASP A 356 -16.31 -9.95 38.99
C ASP A 356 -16.52 -11.07 40.02
N GLN A 357 -17.24 -12.13 39.63
CA GLN A 357 -17.46 -13.31 40.48
C GLN A 357 -16.16 -14.03 40.91
N TYR A 358 -15.05 -13.80 40.21
CA TYR A 358 -13.76 -14.40 40.53
C TYR A 358 -12.88 -13.53 41.44
N PHE A 359 -13.30 -12.30 41.73
CA PHE A 359 -12.54 -11.32 42.51
C PHE A 359 -13.25 -10.95 43.81
N GLU A 360 -12.54 -11.11 44.92
CA GLU A 360 -12.97 -10.64 46.24
C GLU A 360 -11.91 -9.69 46.80
N SER A 361 -12.32 -8.51 47.26
CA SER A 361 -11.45 -7.51 47.92
C SER A 361 -10.26 -7.00 47.08
N GLY A 362 -10.36 -7.02 45.75
CA GLY A 362 -9.31 -6.52 44.85
C GLY A 362 -8.01 -7.35 44.86
N LEU A 363 -8.10 -8.62 45.28
CA LEU A 363 -6.99 -9.58 45.25
C LEU A 363 -7.28 -10.67 44.24
N GLY A 364 -6.38 -10.84 43.27
CA GLY A 364 -6.38 -11.98 42.37
C GLY A 364 -5.68 -13.19 43.00
N LYS A 365 -6.03 -14.39 42.52
CA LYS A 365 -5.53 -15.68 43.02
C LYS A 365 -4.84 -16.42 41.89
N MET A 366 -3.66 -16.97 42.14
CA MET A 366 -2.95 -17.83 41.20
C MET A 366 -2.36 -19.06 41.88
N TYR A 367 -2.38 -20.20 41.19
CA TYR A 367 -1.91 -21.47 41.74
C TYR A 367 -0.71 -22.00 40.96
N LEU A 368 0.41 -22.18 41.67
CA LEU A 368 1.63 -22.79 41.14
C LEU A 368 1.62 -24.29 41.43
N ALA A 369 1.63 -25.10 40.37
CA ALA A 369 1.58 -26.56 40.38
C ALA A 369 2.85 -27.16 39.74
N ARG A 370 3.99 -27.12 40.45
CA ARG A 370 5.28 -27.62 39.94
C ARG A 370 5.56 -29.08 40.27
#